data_AF-A0A7M4A765-F1
#
_entry.id   AF-A0A7M4A765-F1
#
_cell.length_a   1.000
_cell.length_b   1.000
_cell.length_c   1.000
_cell.angle_alpha   90.00
_cell.angle_beta   90.00
_cell.angle_gamma   90.00
#
_symmetry.space_group_name_H-M   'P 1'
#
loop_
_entity.id
_entity.type
_entity.pdbx_description
1 polymer ?
#
loop_
_entity_poly.entity_id
_entity_poly.type
_entity_poly.pdbx_seq_one_letter_code
_entity_poly.pdbx_strand_id
1 'polypeptide(L)'
;MMHEYFTSSELKSSRVRTVSQHEINPNGRFVLYWMTACRRYNYNASLDHAISLSKELSKPILVVEAVSITHKFANDRILSFMIQGMMNNSRDFQENNITYIPWVEIKQKAGDKILLSLSKHASCVILDDYPTYTPNKILRAAPKILKLRVDAVDSNGILPMMWAEKEFTTAYSFRKYMQKSLVDALQTIPAMNSMDGVGDNLSLTSDDLEFLREETGLEATPLEWLWRVAEGGIVGDRAMADFPIDHSVPAVKETIGGIDEARMRLQKFLNYKLNKYSIDRNNPDTPAVSGLSPWLHFGHISSFEIIEKVFAKENWSVDSLNHEDTGKGTRSGWWGTSESASSFLDQIITWRELGFNFAYNRPDHATIETIPNWAKISMNEHINDDRLLYTLDELEQAETHDEIWNAAQR
;
A
#
# COMPACT_ATOMS: atom_id res chain seq x y z
N MET A 1 -2.19 -26.25 -0.54
CA MET A 1 -2.10 -26.31 -2.00
C MET A 1 -3.40 -25.75 -2.55
N MET A 2 -3.41 -24.46 -2.87
CA MET A 2 -4.55 -23.81 -3.53
C MET A 2 -4.56 -24.32 -4.97
N HIS A 3 -5.71 -24.81 -5.45
CA HIS A 3 -5.85 -25.28 -6.83
C HIS A 3 -5.48 -24.14 -7.81
N GLU A 4 -4.63 -24.44 -8.79
CA GLU A 4 -4.38 -23.57 -9.95
C GLU A 4 -5.69 -23.40 -10.72
N TYR A 5 -6.43 -22.33 -10.41
CA TYR A 5 -7.49 -21.87 -11.28
C TYR A 5 -6.83 -21.40 -12.59
N PHE A 6 -7.31 -21.88 -13.73
CA PHE A 6 -6.86 -21.42 -15.05
C PHE A 6 -7.09 -19.91 -15.16
N THR A 7 -6.07 -19.11 -14.84
CA THR A 7 -6.14 -17.65 -14.95
C THR A 7 -6.05 -17.29 -16.43
N SER A 8 -7.10 -16.68 -17.00
CA SER A 8 -6.95 -16.03 -18.31
C SER A 8 -5.99 -14.85 -18.18
N SER A 9 -5.13 -14.63 -19.17
CA SER A 9 -4.20 -13.49 -19.21
C SER A 9 -4.93 -12.15 -19.16
N GLU A 10 -6.16 -12.10 -19.67
CA GLU A 10 -7.03 -10.91 -19.66
C GLU A 10 -7.34 -10.43 -18.24
N LEU A 11 -7.62 -11.34 -17.29
CA LEU A 11 -7.91 -10.96 -15.91
C LEU A 11 -6.68 -10.41 -15.19
N LYS A 12 -5.48 -11.00 -15.38
CA LYS A 12 -4.24 -10.49 -14.76
C LYS A 12 -3.86 -9.11 -15.28
N SER A 13 -4.11 -8.83 -16.56
CA SER A 13 -3.84 -7.51 -17.16
C SER A 13 -4.67 -6.39 -16.52
N SER A 14 -5.76 -6.72 -15.82
CA SER A 14 -6.67 -5.75 -15.23
C SER A 14 -6.17 -5.03 -13.98
N ARG A 15 -4.94 -5.34 -13.52
CA ARG A 15 -4.24 -4.54 -12.51
C ARG A 15 -3.31 -3.49 -13.11
N VAL A 16 -3.07 -3.55 -14.42
CA VAL A 16 -2.09 -2.72 -15.11
C VAL A 16 -2.81 -1.69 -15.97
N ARG A 17 -2.43 -0.43 -15.83
CA ARG A 17 -2.92 0.66 -16.66
C ARG A 17 -1.76 1.45 -17.23
N THR A 18 -1.60 1.44 -18.55
CA THR A 18 -0.65 2.34 -19.20
C THR A 18 -1.18 3.76 -19.14
N VAL A 19 -0.42 4.66 -18.49
CA VAL A 19 -0.85 6.04 -18.22
C VAL A 19 -0.18 7.08 -19.12
N SER A 20 0.84 6.68 -19.88
CA SER A 20 1.52 7.50 -20.88
C SER A 20 1.08 7.12 -22.30
N GLN A 21 1.19 8.05 -23.25
CA GLN A 21 0.99 7.79 -24.69
C GLN A 21 2.29 7.42 -25.43
N HIS A 22 3.40 7.27 -24.70
CA HIS A 22 4.70 6.95 -25.26
C HIS A 22 4.94 5.43 -25.29
N GLU A 23 5.70 4.98 -26.28
CA GLU A 23 6.11 3.59 -26.41
C GLU A 23 7.27 3.23 -25.46
N ILE A 24 7.58 1.94 -25.39
CA ILE A 24 8.78 1.43 -24.70
C ILE A 24 10.02 2.02 -25.37
N ASN A 25 11.00 2.44 -24.58
CA ASN A 25 12.31 2.85 -25.07
C ASN A 25 13.17 1.61 -25.37
N PRO A 26 13.44 1.28 -26.65
CA PRO A 26 14.19 0.07 -27.00
C PRO A 26 15.66 0.15 -26.58
N ASN A 27 16.19 1.37 -26.42
CA ASN A 27 17.57 1.63 -26.01
C ASN A 27 17.73 1.71 -24.49
N GLY A 28 16.66 1.50 -23.73
CA GLY A 28 16.73 1.45 -22.28
C GLY A 28 17.62 0.31 -21.78
N ARG A 29 18.28 0.54 -20.64
CA ARG A 29 19.20 -0.40 -20.00
C ARG A 29 18.49 -1.33 -19.02
N PHE A 30 17.36 -0.92 -18.44
CA PHE A 30 16.60 -1.66 -17.42
C PHE A 30 15.11 -1.31 -17.47
N VAL A 31 14.28 -2.17 -16.87
CA VAL A 31 12.91 -1.83 -16.45
C VAL A 31 12.97 -1.14 -15.09
N LEU A 32 12.36 0.03 -14.96
CA LEU A 32 12.36 0.79 -13.70
C LEU A 32 11.05 0.54 -12.94
N TYR A 33 11.14 0.00 -11.72
CA TYR A 33 10.03 0.00 -10.77
C TYR A 33 10.28 1.05 -9.68
N TRP A 34 9.47 2.11 -9.71
CA TRP A 34 9.50 3.19 -8.71
C TRP A 34 8.48 2.89 -7.60
N MET A 35 8.94 2.18 -6.58
CA MET A 35 8.12 1.68 -5.47
C MET A 35 7.83 2.81 -4.48
N THR A 36 6.54 3.10 -4.26
CA THR A 36 6.11 4.25 -3.43
C THR A 36 5.02 3.93 -2.43
N ALA A 37 4.20 2.92 -2.69
CA ALA A 37 3.07 2.51 -1.85
C ALA A 37 3.09 1.02 -1.50
N CYS A 38 3.47 0.15 -2.43
CA CYS A 38 3.49 -1.30 -2.22
C CYS A 38 4.90 -1.77 -1.79
N ARG A 39 5.34 -1.33 -0.60
CA ARG A 39 6.70 -1.49 -0.06
C ARG A 39 7.00 -2.89 0.48
N ARG A 40 6.88 -3.89 -0.39
CA ARG A 40 7.11 -5.30 -0.05
C ARG A 40 7.57 -6.09 -1.27
N TYR A 41 8.26 -7.18 -1.01
CA TYR A 41 8.64 -8.14 -2.04
C TYR A 41 7.48 -9.09 -2.42
N ASN A 42 6.85 -9.75 -1.43
CA ASN A 42 5.80 -10.74 -1.68
C ASN A 42 4.44 -10.14 -2.05
N TYR A 43 3.66 -10.86 -2.87
CA TYR A 43 2.31 -10.46 -3.30
C TYR A 43 2.27 -9.01 -3.80
N ASN A 44 3.16 -8.70 -4.74
CA ASN A 44 3.34 -7.37 -5.31
C ASN A 44 3.08 -7.40 -6.82
N ALA A 45 1.91 -6.93 -7.25
CA ALA A 45 1.54 -6.94 -8.66
C ALA A 45 2.44 -6.02 -9.51
N SER A 46 2.96 -4.93 -8.93
CA SER A 46 3.93 -4.05 -9.61
C SER A 46 5.22 -4.81 -9.92
N LEU A 47 5.66 -5.67 -9.01
CA LEU A 47 6.85 -6.51 -9.21
C LEU A 47 6.60 -7.64 -10.21
N ASP A 48 5.45 -8.32 -10.13
CA ASP A 48 5.03 -9.32 -11.13
C ASP A 48 5.07 -8.73 -12.55
N HIS A 49 4.52 -7.52 -12.71
CA HIS A 49 4.52 -6.81 -13.98
C HIS A 49 5.93 -6.42 -14.43
N ALA A 50 6.78 -5.96 -13.51
CA ALA A 50 8.18 -5.65 -13.80
C ALA A 50 8.96 -6.87 -14.32
N ILE A 51 8.74 -8.03 -13.70
CA ILE A 51 9.36 -9.30 -14.11
C ILE A 51 8.82 -9.76 -15.47
N SER A 52 7.52 -9.61 -15.72
CA SER A 52 6.93 -9.91 -17.03
C SER A 52 7.58 -9.07 -18.14
N LEU A 53 7.67 -7.75 -17.95
CA LEU A 53 8.29 -6.84 -18.92
C LEU A 53 9.80 -7.06 -19.05
N SER A 54 10.49 -7.36 -17.96
CA SER A 54 11.91 -7.69 -17.95
C SER A 54 12.22 -8.89 -18.83
N LYS A 55 11.41 -9.96 -18.74
CA LYS A 55 11.52 -11.14 -19.60
C LYS A 55 11.21 -10.84 -21.06
N GLU A 56 10.15 -10.08 -21.33
CA GLU A 56 9.77 -9.69 -22.69
C GLU A 56 10.87 -8.87 -23.39
N LEU A 57 11.50 -7.96 -22.64
CA LEU A 57 12.49 -7.02 -23.17
C LEU A 57 13.94 -7.55 -23.07
N SER A 58 14.15 -8.66 -22.38
CA SER A 58 15.48 -9.16 -21.99
C SER A 58 16.33 -8.08 -21.32
N LYS A 59 15.77 -7.41 -20.31
CA LYS A 59 16.41 -6.32 -19.56
C LYS A 59 16.38 -6.59 -18.06
N PRO A 60 17.42 -6.20 -17.29
CA PRO A 60 17.37 -6.26 -15.83
C PRO A 60 16.33 -5.31 -15.25
N ILE A 61 16.04 -5.46 -13.95
CA ILE A 61 15.09 -4.65 -13.20
C ILE A 61 15.85 -3.80 -12.19
N LEU A 62 15.57 -2.50 -12.19
CA LEU A 62 15.94 -1.58 -11.12
C LEU A 62 14.70 -1.25 -10.29
N VAL A 63 14.67 -1.69 -9.03
CA VAL A 63 13.68 -1.27 -8.05
C VAL A 63 14.26 -0.12 -7.23
N VAL A 64 13.59 1.02 -7.23
CA VAL A 64 13.93 2.14 -6.32
C VAL A 64 12.77 2.31 -5.36
N GLU A 65 13.01 2.01 -4.08
CA GLU A 65 12.03 2.33 -3.03
C GLU A 65 12.24 3.75 -2.56
N ALA A 66 11.35 4.65 -3.00
CA ALA A 66 11.48 6.07 -2.76
C ALA A 66 10.73 6.51 -1.50
N VAL A 67 11.43 7.09 -0.53
CA VAL A 67 10.87 7.73 0.67
C VAL A 67 11.16 9.22 0.62
N SER A 68 10.10 10.02 0.51
CA SER A 68 10.21 11.47 0.63
C SER A 68 10.00 11.90 2.07
N ILE A 69 10.88 12.76 2.57
CA ILE A 69 10.76 13.40 3.89
C ILE A 69 10.27 14.84 3.80
N THR A 70 9.98 15.36 2.61
CA THR A 70 9.60 16.76 2.40
C THR A 70 8.09 17.00 2.51
N HIS A 71 7.32 15.97 2.83
CA HIS A 71 5.88 16.10 2.98
C HIS A 71 5.51 16.62 4.38
N LYS A 72 4.38 17.33 4.49
CA LYS A 72 3.98 18.03 5.72
C LYS A 72 3.81 17.15 6.96
N PHE A 73 3.69 15.84 6.79
CA PHE A 73 3.53 14.86 7.88
C PHE A 73 4.81 14.07 8.19
N ALA A 74 5.98 14.48 7.66
CA ALA A 74 7.20 13.72 7.86
C ALA A 74 7.66 13.90 9.31
N ASN A 75 7.84 12.80 10.02
CA ASN A 75 8.23 12.77 11.43
C ASN A 75 9.01 11.48 11.74
N ASP A 76 9.60 11.43 12.94
CA ASP A 76 10.42 10.29 13.39
C ASP A 76 9.63 8.98 13.37
N ARG A 77 8.34 9.02 13.74
CA ARG A 77 7.45 7.85 13.72
C ARG A 77 7.33 7.23 12.33
N ILE A 78 7.01 8.03 11.33
CA ILE A 78 6.76 7.57 9.97
C ILE A 78 8.07 7.17 9.30
N LEU A 79 9.13 7.98 9.47
CA LEU A 79 10.43 7.68 8.89
C LEU A 79 10.98 6.36 9.46
N SER A 80 11.08 6.23 10.79
CA SER A 80 11.56 5.00 11.43
C SER A 80 10.81 3.76 10.95
N PHE A 81 9.47 3.83 10.88
CA PHE A 81 8.63 2.71 10.46
C PHE A 81 8.92 2.28 9.01
N MET A 82 9.05 3.23 8.07
CA MET A 82 9.39 2.90 6.67
C MET A 82 10.81 2.34 6.53
N ILE A 83 11.79 2.89 7.26
CA ILE A 83 13.19 2.42 7.18
C ILE A 83 13.35 1.00 7.73
N GLN A 84 12.62 0.65 8.78
CA GLN A 84 12.55 -0.73 9.27
C GLN A 84 12.03 -1.69 8.18
N GLY A 85 11.05 -1.25 7.37
CA GLY A 85 10.58 -2.00 6.20
C GLY A 85 11.61 -2.12 5.08
N MET A 86 12.35 -1.05 4.79
CA MET A 86 13.44 -1.07 3.79
C MET A 86 14.52 -2.08 4.13
N MET A 87 14.82 -2.31 5.42
CA MET A 87 15.80 -3.32 5.82
C MET A 87 15.34 -4.74 5.48
N ASN A 88 14.03 -5.04 5.60
CA ASN A 88 13.47 -6.31 5.14
C ASN A 88 13.54 -6.43 3.61
N ASN A 89 13.11 -5.38 2.89
CA ASN A 89 13.15 -5.39 1.43
C ASN A 89 14.59 -5.56 0.90
N SER A 90 15.57 -4.88 1.49
CA SER A 90 16.98 -4.99 1.10
C SER A 90 17.47 -6.44 1.13
N ARG A 91 17.13 -7.19 2.19
CA ARG A 91 17.41 -8.62 2.31
C ARG A 91 16.65 -9.41 1.25
N ASP A 92 15.33 -9.24 1.16
CA ASP A 92 14.48 -10.06 0.29
C ASP A 92 14.85 -9.88 -1.20
N PHE A 93 15.13 -8.66 -1.67
CA PHE A 93 15.55 -8.42 -3.04
C PHE A 93 16.97 -8.93 -3.34
N GLN A 94 17.91 -8.79 -2.38
CA GLN A 94 19.27 -9.31 -2.53
C GLN A 94 19.28 -10.84 -2.67
N GLU A 95 18.46 -11.54 -1.89
CA GLU A 95 18.34 -13.01 -1.96
C GLU A 95 17.68 -13.49 -3.26
N ASN A 96 16.94 -12.62 -3.96
CA ASN A 96 16.17 -12.96 -5.16
C ASN A 96 16.70 -12.31 -6.46
N ASN A 97 17.98 -11.94 -6.51
CA ASN A 97 18.68 -11.50 -7.73
C ASN A 97 18.00 -10.34 -8.48
N ILE A 98 17.42 -9.38 -7.78
CA ILE A 98 16.89 -8.14 -8.36
C ILE A 98 17.59 -6.96 -7.70
N THR A 99 18.01 -5.98 -8.51
CA THR A 99 18.62 -4.77 -7.98
C THR A 99 17.58 -3.91 -7.28
N TYR A 100 17.79 -3.68 -5.99
CA TYR A 100 16.97 -2.83 -5.15
C TYR A 100 17.82 -1.71 -4.54
N ILE A 101 17.33 -0.47 -4.64
CA ILE A 101 17.98 0.71 -4.07
C ILE A 101 17.02 1.36 -3.06
N PRO A 102 17.30 1.29 -1.75
CA PRO A 102 16.57 2.04 -0.74
C PRO A 102 16.97 3.51 -0.83
N TRP A 103 16.03 4.38 -1.21
CA TRP A 103 16.30 5.78 -1.47
C TRP A 103 15.44 6.69 -0.57
N VAL A 104 16.06 7.21 0.47
CA VAL A 104 15.50 8.25 1.32
C VAL A 104 15.96 9.59 0.78
N GLU A 105 15.03 10.51 0.61
CA GLU A 105 15.31 11.84 0.07
C GLU A 105 16.02 12.72 1.14
N ILE A 106 17.35 12.61 1.28
CA ILE A 106 18.12 13.33 2.32
C ILE A 106 18.46 14.78 1.90
N LYS A 107 18.51 15.07 0.59
CA LYS A 107 18.89 16.38 0.07
C LYS A 107 17.64 17.14 -0.39
N GLN A 108 17.63 18.47 -0.23
CA GLN A 108 16.60 19.40 -0.74
C GLN A 108 16.49 19.43 -2.30
N LYS A 109 16.89 18.37 -3.01
CA LYS A 109 16.66 18.17 -4.44
C LYS A 109 15.49 17.20 -4.60
N ALA A 110 14.33 17.77 -4.92
CA ALA A 110 13.06 17.08 -5.16
C ALA A 110 13.20 15.76 -5.96
N GLY A 111 12.65 14.67 -5.42
CA GLY A 111 12.67 13.32 -6.01
C GLY A 111 12.17 13.22 -7.46
N ASP A 112 11.38 14.18 -7.93
CA ASP A 112 10.98 14.31 -9.35
C ASP A 112 12.18 14.32 -10.30
N LYS A 113 13.32 14.87 -9.86
CA LYS A 113 14.54 14.91 -10.68
C LYS A 113 15.19 13.54 -10.83
N ILE A 114 15.16 12.70 -9.80
CA ILE A 114 15.77 11.37 -9.85
C ILE A 114 14.93 10.44 -10.73
N LEU A 115 13.60 10.39 -10.53
CA LEU A 115 12.71 9.58 -11.37
C LEU A 115 12.84 9.99 -12.86
N LEU A 116 12.82 11.29 -13.15
CA LEU A 116 13.02 11.80 -14.52
C LEU A 116 14.41 11.49 -15.08
N SER A 117 15.46 11.51 -14.25
CA SER A 117 16.82 11.21 -14.71
C SER A 117 16.96 9.72 -15.04
N LEU A 118 16.49 8.84 -14.15
CA LEU A 118 16.51 7.39 -14.36
C LEU A 118 15.67 6.99 -15.57
N SER A 119 14.53 7.65 -15.79
CA SER A 119 13.64 7.33 -16.91
C SER A 119 14.30 7.53 -18.28
N LYS A 120 15.33 8.39 -18.39
CA LYS A 120 16.07 8.58 -19.65
C LYS A 120 16.86 7.34 -20.06
N HIS A 121 17.21 6.50 -19.10
CA HIS A 121 17.99 5.28 -19.29
C HIS A 121 17.14 4.01 -19.12
N ALA A 122 15.88 4.14 -18.69
CA ALA A 122 14.95 3.02 -18.56
C ALA A 122 14.27 2.68 -19.90
N SER A 123 13.85 1.42 -20.05
CA SER A 123 13.00 0.97 -21.16
C SER A 123 11.53 1.34 -20.94
N CYS A 124 11.07 1.22 -19.70
CA CYS A 124 9.75 1.65 -19.25
C CYS A 124 9.79 1.92 -17.75
N VAL A 125 8.76 2.59 -17.25
CA VAL A 125 8.58 2.90 -15.83
C VAL A 125 7.31 2.26 -15.30
N ILE A 126 7.41 1.65 -14.13
CA ILE A 126 6.31 1.05 -13.39
C ILE A 126 6.14 1.86 -12.10
N LEU A 127 4.91 2.31 -11.86
CA LEU A 127 4.51 3.03 -10.65
C LEU A 127 3.43 2.23 -9.92
N ASP A 128 3.37 2.36 -8.60
CA ASP A 128 2.21 1.87 -7.84
C ASP A 128 0.97 2.72 -8.17
N ASP A 129 -0.13 2.08 -8.58
CA ASP A 129 -1.42 2.76 -8.76
C ASP A 129 -2.07 2.92 -7.38
N TYR A 130 -1.90 4.08 -6.75
CA TYR A 130 -2.47 4.37 -5.43
C TYR A 130 -3.22 5.70 -5.50
N PRO A 131 -4.51 5.76 -5.11
CA PRO A 131 -5.42 6.83 -5.56
C PRO A 131 -5.32 8.14 -4.76
N THR A 132 -4.51 8.20 -3.71
CA THR A 132 -4.39 9.40 -2.87
C THR A 132 -2.94 9.71 -2.48
N TYR A 133 -2.76 10.83 -1.77
CA TYR A 133 -1.49 11.29 -1.22
C TYR A 133 -0.35 11.42 -2.26
N THR A 134 0.90 11.28 -1.82
CA THR A 134 2.11 11.46 -2.62
C THR A 134 2.20 10.48 -3.81
N PRO A 135 1.91 9.16 -3.68
CA PRO A 135 1.89 8.25 -4.82
C PRO A 135 1.00 8.74 -5.97
N ASN A 136 -0.23 9.20 -5.68
CA ASN A 136 -1.12 9.75 -6.71
C ASN A 136 -0.56 11.03 -7.36
N LYS A 137 0.10 11.90 -6.58
CA LYS A 137 0.76 13.10 -7.14
C LYS A 137 1.84 12.72 -8.15
N ILE A 138 2.68 11.74 -7.82
CA ILE A 138 3.72 11.21 -8.70
C ILE A 138 3.07 10.59 -9.95
N LEU A 139 2.06 9.74 -9.77
CA LEU A 139 1.34 9.08 -10.86
C LEU A 139 0.70 10.08 -11.85
N ARG A 140 0.13 11.19 -11.36
CA ARG A 140 -0.47 12.23 -12.21
C ARG A 140 0.56 13.15 -12.89
N ALA A 141 1.76 13.25 -12.34
CA ALA A 141 2.85 14.06 -12.89
C ALA A 141 3.67 13.29 -13.93
N ALA A 142 3.98 12.01 -13.66
CA ALA A 142 4.84 11.16 -14.47
C ALA A 142 4.54 11.17 -15.99
N PRO A 143 3.31 10.87 -16.47
CA PRO A 143 3.03 10.82 -17.91
C PRO A 143 3.16 12.18 -18.63
N LYS A 144 3.22 13.30 -17.88
CA LYS A 144 3.43 14.64 -18.45
C LYS A 144 4.92 14.92 -18.66
N ILE A 145 5.78 14.40 -17.79
CA ILE A 145 7.21 14.70 -17.74
C ILE A 145 8.06 13.61 -18.41
N LEU A 146 7.69 12.33 -18.26
CA LEU A 146 8.45 11.20 -18.77
C LEU A 146 8.12 10.94 -20.25
N LYS A 147 9.13 10.58 -21.06
CA LYS A 147 9.03 10.42 -22.53
C LYS A 147 9.16 8.97 -23.00
N LEU A 148 8.60 8.05 -22.24
CA LEU A 148 8.58 6.61 -22.46
C LEU A 148 7.31 6.00 -21.84
N ARG A 149 7.05 4.72 -22.10
CA ARG A 149 5.95 3.97 -21.49
C ARG A 149 6.01 4.01 -19.95
N VAL A 150 4.89 4.42 -19.35
CA VAL A 150 4.65 4.41 -17.90
C VAL A 150 3.40 3.57 -17.64
N ASP A 151 3.54 2.54 -16.82
CA ASP A 151 2.45 1.68 -16.37
C ASP A 151 2.20 1.91 -14.86
N ALA A 152 0.94 2.10 -14.50
CA ALA A 152 0.47 2.14 -13.13
C ALA A 152 -0.11 0.78 -12.76
N VAL A 153 0.32 0.20 -11.64
CA VAL A 153 -0.06 -1.16 -11.26
C VAL A 153 -0.72 -1.19 -9.88
N ASP A 154 -1.93 -1.74 -9.83
CA ASP A 154 -2.72 -1.85 -8.61
C ASP A 154 -2.39 -3.13 -7.83
N SER A 155 -1.69 -2.96 -6.71
CA SER A 155 -1.40 -4.02 -5.75
C SER A 155 -1.97 -3.72 -4.35
N ASN A 156 -3.06 -2.95 -4.25
CA ASN A 156 -3.59 -2.44 -2.98
C ASN A 156 -4.57 -3.37 -2.27
N GLY A 157 -5.46 -4.01 -3.02
CA GLY A 157 -6.62 -4.75 -2.52
C GLY A 157 -6.99 -5.94 -3.39
N ILE A 158 -7.96 -6.73 -2.95
CA ILE A 158 -8.46 -7.90 -3.66
C ILE A 158 -9.05 -7.51 -5.01
N LEU A 159 -9.92 -6.51 -5.06
CA LEU A 159 -10.52 -6.07 -6.31
C LEU A 159 -9.59 -5.06 -7.00
N PRO A 160 -9.25 -5.29 -8.28
CA PRO A 160 -8.60 -4.25 -9.07
C PRO A 160 -9.44 -2.97 -9.10
N MET A 161 -8.87 -1.83 -8.69
CA MET A 161 -9.57 -0.56 -8.52
C MET A 161 -10.27 -0.11 -9.81
N MET A 162 -9.67 -0.42 -10.98
CA MET A 162 -10.19 -0.02 -12.29
C MET A 162 -11.44 -0.78 -12.72
N TRP A 163 -11.80 -1.88 -12.07
CA TRP A 163 -13.01 -2.64 -12.44
C TRP A 163 -14.31 -1.91 -12.10
N ALA A 164 -14.28 -1.04 -11.09
CA ALA A 164 -15.45 -0.26 -10.72
C ALA A 164 -15.47 1.03 -11.53
N GLU A 165 -16.41 1.12 -12.48
CA GLU A 165 -16.56 2.28 -13.40
C GLU A 165 -16.93 3.60 -12.70
N LYS A 166 -17.33 3.54 -11.43
CA LYS A 166 -17.73 4.71 -10.63
C LYS A 166 -17.53 4.47 -9.13
N GLU A 167 -17.65 5.54 -8.36
CA GLU A 167 -17.67 5.46 -6.90
C GLU A 167 -18.95 4.79 -6.40
N PHE A 168 -18.80 3.96 -5.37
CA PHE A 168 -19.90 3.49 -4.55
C PHE A 168 -20.05 4.39 -3.33
N THR A 169 -21.28 4.79 -3.03
CA THR A 169 -21.59 5.69 -1.91
C THR A 169 -21.96 4.97 -0.62
N THR A 170 -22.16 3.64 -0.68
CA THR A 170 -22.50 2.83 0.49
C THR A 170 -21.79 1.48 0.48
N ALA A 171 -21.46 1.00 1.68
CA ALA A 171 -20.92 -0.35 1.87
C ALA A 171 -21.89 -1.44 1.41
N TYR A 172 -23.21 -1.21 1.47
CA TYR A 172 -24.19 -2.16 0.95
C TYR A 172 -24.04 -2.36 -0.57
N SER A 173 -24.02 -1.27 -1.34
CA SER A 173 -23.88 -1.34 -2.80
C SER A 173 -22.51 -1.89 -3.21
N PHE A 174 -21.44 -1.46 -2.54
CA PHE A 174 -20.10 -1.98 -2.80
C PHE A 174 -20.00 -3.47 -2.46
N ARG A 175 -20.66 -3.95 -1.39
CA ARG A 175 -20.68 -5.38 -1.07
C ARG A 175 -21.36 -6.20 -2.17
N LYS A 176 -22.46 -5.71 -2.77
CA LYS A 176 -23.10 -6.41 -3.90
C LYS A 176 -22.15 -6.56 -5.08
N TYR A 177 -21.37 -5.52 -5.36
CA TYR A 177 -20.35 -5.53 -6.40
C TYR A 177 -19.21 -6.49 -6.05
N MET A 178 -18.64 -6.37 -4.84
CA MET A 178 -17.60 -7.25 -4.33
C MET A 178 -18.01 -8.72 -4.43
N GLN A 179 -19.22 -9.07 -4.00
CA GLN A 179 -19.71 -10.45 -4.04
C GLN A 179 -19.75 -11.03 -5.46
N LYS A 180 -20.13 -10.23 -6.45
CA LYS A 180 -20.19 -10.65 -7.85
C LYS A 180 -18.81 -10.78 -8.48
N SER A 181 -17.86 -9.97 -8.05
CA SER A 181 -16.53 -9.87 -8.65
C SER A 181 -15.46 -10.68 -7.93
N LEU A 182 -15.72 -11.19 -6.71
CA LEU A 182 -14.70 -11.82 -5.88
C LEU A 182 -14.00 -12.99 -6.58
N VAL A 183 -14.75 -13.92 -7.19
CA VAL A 183 -14.17 -15.13 -7.80
C VAL A 183 -13.21 -14.78 -8.93
N ASP A 184 -13.54 -13.78 -9.75
CA ASP A 184 -12.64 -13.27 -10.77
C ASP A 184 -11.46 -12.53 -10.13
N ALA A 185 -11.69 -11.74 -9.09
CA ALA A 185 -10.66 -10.98 -8.40
C ALA A 185 -9.59 -11.89 -7.79
N LEU A 186 -9.99 -13.04 -7.24
CA LEU A 186 -9.07 -14.06 -6.70
C LEU A 186 -8.13 -14.65 -7.77
N GLN A 187 -8.49 -14.60 -9.05
CA GLN A 187 -7.62 -15.04 -10.16
C GLN A 187 -6.56 -14.00 -10.54
N THR A 188 -6.68 -12.78 -10.02
CA THR A 188 -5.74 -11.67 -10.27
C THR A 188 -4.73 -11.49 -9.13
N ILE A 189 -4.73 -12.38 -8.13
CA ILE A 189 -3.82 -12.29 -6.99
C ILE A 189 -2.37 -12.37 -7.49
N PRO A 190 -1.49 -11.43 -7.08
CA PRO A 190 -0.08 -11.48 -7.43
C PRO A 190 0.62 -12.68 -6.80
N ALA A 191 1.71 -13.13 -7.43
CA ALA A 191 2.48 -14.26 -6.94
C ALA A 191 2.98 -14.04 -5.51
N MET A 192 3.00 -15.11 -4.70
CA MET A 192 3.63 -15.05 -3.37
C MET A 192 5.10 -14.65 -3.51
N ASN A 193 5.83 -15.28 -4.43
CA ASN A 193 7.17 -14.88 -4.84
C ASN A 193 7.22 -14.79 -6.37
N SER A 194 7.42 -13.59 -6.89
CA SER A 194 7.44 -13.31 -8.33
C SER A 194 8.64 -13.92 -9.06
N MET A 195 9.70 -14.28 -8.33
CA MET A 195 10.89 -14.93 -8.86
C MET A 195 10.82 -16.47 -8.80
N ASP A 196 9.74 -17.06 -8.25
CA ASP A 196 9.58 -18.51 -8.28
C ASP A 196 9.57 -19.03 -9.73
N GLY A 197 10.49 -19.95 -10.04
CA GLY A 197 10.68 -20.50 -11.39
C GLY A 197 11.41 -19.56 -12.36
N VAL A 198 11.93 -18.42 -11.91
CA VAL A 198 12.78 -17.53 -12.71
C VAL A 198 14.25 -17.90 -12.47
N GLY A 199 14.88 -18.52 -13.48
CA GLY A 199 16.29 -18.92 -13.39
C GLY A 199 17.29 -17.80 -13.74
N ASP A 200 16.81 -16.72 -14.37
CA ASP A 200 17.65 -15.61 -14.80
C ASP A 200 17.99 -14.67 -13.64
N ASN A 201 19.22 -14.14 -13.64
CA ASN A 201 19.59 -13.03 -12.77
C ASN A 201 19.08 -11.72 -13.40
N LEU A 202 18.15 -11.04 -12.73
CA LEU A 202 17.54 -9.80 -13.21
C LEU A 202 18.20 -8.55 -12.61
N SER A 203 19.35 -8.70 -11.96
CA SER A 203 20.12 -7.58 -11.39
C SER A 203 20.88 -6.83 -12.47
N LEU A 204 21.01 -5.52 -12.27
CA LEU A 204 21.96 -4.67 -12.98
C LEU A 204 23.40 -5.10 -12.63
N THR A 205 24.31 -4.95 -13.59
CA THR A 205 25.73 -5.18 -13.35
C THR A 205 26.35 -4.04 -12.54
N SER A 206 27.53 -4.25 -11.96
CA SER A 206 28.28 -3.20 -11.27
C SER A 206 28.57 -2.00 -12.18
N ASP A 207 28.89 -2.25 -13.45
CA ASP A 207 29.14 -1.20 -14.44
C ASP A 207 27.88 -0.38 -14.74
N ASP A 208 26.70 -1.03 -14.75
CA ASP A 208 25.43 -0.32 -14.92
C ASP A 208 25.12 0.58 -13.71
N LEU A 209 25.41 0.10 -12.49
CA LEU A 209 25.21 0.87 -11.27
C LEU A 209 26.16 2.07 -11.18
N GLU A 210 27.44 1.88 -11.55
CA GLU A 210 28.42 2.96 -11.60
C GLU A 210 28.02 4.03 -12.62
N PHE A 211 27.62 3.61 -13.83
CA PHE A 211 27.07 4.51 -14.84
C PHE A 211 25.87 5.30 -14.33
N LEU A 212 24.91 4.65 -13.66
CA LEU A 212 23.73 5.35 -13.15
C LEU A 212 24.07 6.34 -12.04
N ARG A 213 25.01 6.01 -11.17
CA ARG A 213 25.52 6.92 -10.14
C ARG A 213 26.11 8.17 -10.78
N GLU A 214 26.92 8.02 -11.82
CA GLU A 214 27.55 9.15 -12.52
C GLU A 214 26.54 10.02 -13.28
N GLU A 215 25.64 9.40 -14.03
CA GLU A 215 24.69 10.13 -14.90
C GLU A 215 23.52 10.76 -14.14
N THR A 216 23.05 10.11 -13.06
CA THR A 216 21.83 10.52 -12.35
C THR A 216 22.08 11.04 -10.95
N GLY A 217 23.23 10.74 -10.36
CA GLY A 217 23.51 10.98 -8.94
C GLY A 217 22.69 10.08 -8.01
N LEU A 218 22.09 9.00 -8.52
CA LEU A 218 21.41 8.01 -7.68
C LEU A 218 22.43 7.31 -6.80
N GLU A 219 22.28 7.48 -5.50
CA GLU A 219 23.04 6.75 -4.48
C GLU A 219 22.04 6.07 -3.55
N ALA A 220 22.33 4.82 -3.19
CA ALA A 220 21.60 4.15 -2.12
C ALA A 220 21.81 4.91 -0.82
N THR A 221 20.77 4.93 0.01
CA THR A 221 20.89 5.44 1.38
C THR A 221 21.94 4.60 2.11
N PRO A 222 22.91 5.21 2.81
CA PRO A 222 23.97 4.45 3.47
C PRO A 222 23.41 3.37 4.39
N LEU A 223 23.84 2.12 4.19
CA LEU A 223 23.37 0.97 4.97
C LEU A 223 23.57 1.18 6.47
N GLU A 224 24.68 1.81 6.84
CA GLU A 224 25.01 2.18 8.22
C GLU A 224 23.93 3.07 8.85
N TRP A 225 23.46 4.08 8.10
CA TRP A 225 22.40 4.97 8.56
C TRP A 225 21.04 4.25 8.61
N LEU A 226 20.70 3.48 7.58
CA LEU A 226 19.46 2.68 7.56
C LEU A 226 19.39 1.74 8.77
N TRP A 227 20.50 1.07 9.09
CA TRP A 227 20.60 0.19 10.24
C TRP A 227 20.39 0.93 11.56
N ARG A 228 21.03 2.09 11.76
CA ARG A 228 20.84 2.90 12.98
C ARG A 228 19.39 3.33 13.17
N VAL A 229 18.74 3.79 12.11
CA VAL A 229 17.32 4.18 12.17
C VAL A 229 16.43 2.97 12.44
N ALA A 230 16.71 1.83 11.81
CA ALA A 230 15.94 0.61 11.99
C ALA A 230 16.03 0.03 13.41
N GLU A 231 17.20 0.14 14.05
CA GLU A 231 17.42 -0.25 15.45
C GLU A 231 16.47 0.50 16.41
N GLY A 232 16.12 1.75 16.06
CA GLY A 232 15.23 2.57 16.88
C GLY A 232 15.87 2.99 18.21
N GLY A 233 15.02 3.46 19.14
CA GLY A 233 15.45 4.03 20.41
C GLY A 233 16.49 5.14 20.23
N ILE A 234 17.41 5.28 21.19
CA ILE A 234 18.39 6.39 21.18
C ILE A 234 19.33 6.35 19.96
N VAL A 235 19.54 5.18 19.37
CA VAL A 235 20.38 5.01 18.17
C VAL A 235 19.66 5.59 16.96
N GLY A 236 18.39 5.20 16.77
CA GLY A 236 17.54 5.72 15.70
C GLY A 236 17.26 7.21 15.84
N ASP A 237 16.94 7.67 17.05
CA ASP A 237 16.68 9.09 17.34
C ASP A 237 17.88 9.95 16.94
N ARG A 238 19.10 9.53 17.30
CA ARG A 238 20.34 10.24 16.93
C ARG A 238 20.62 10.21 15.43
N ALA A 239 20.26 9.12 14.74
CA ALA A 239 20.46 9.01 13.31
C ALA A 239 19.51 9.93 12.51
N MET A 240 18.32 10.20 13.04
CA MET A 240 17.33 11.08 12.42
C MET A 240 17.45 12.55 12.86
N ALA A 241 18.17 12.86 13.94
CA ALA A 241 18.22 14.20 14.56
C ALA A 241 18.55 15.38 13.63
N ASP A 242 19.33 15.14 12.56
CA ASP A 242 19.73 16.18 11.60
C ASP A 242 18.77 16.30 10.40
N PHE A 243 17.72 15.48 10.34
CA PHE A 243 16.76 15.49 9.23
C PHE A 243 15.72 16.59 9.45
N PRO A 244 15.31 17.33 8.40
CA PRO A 244 14.32 18.40 8.52
C PRO A 244 12.89 17.84 8.57
N ILE A 245 12.59 17.04 9.59
CA ILE A 245 11.29 16.42 9.85
C ILE A 245 10.77 16.84 11.23
N ASP A 246 9.50 16.57 11.50
CA ASP A 246 8.91 16.84 12.81
C ASP A 246 9.37 15.82 13.85
N HIS A 247 10.21 16.26 14.79
CA HIS A 247 10.72 15.47 15.90
C HIS A 247 9.82 15.50 17.14
N SER A 248 8.71 16.25 17.12
CA SER A 248 7.74 16.26 18.23
C SER A 248 6.91 14.96 18.29
N VAL A 249 6.84 14.23 17.18
CA VAL A 249 6.16 12.93 17.07
C VAL A 249 7.21 11.81 17.01
N PRO A 250 7.56 11.20 18.17
CA PRO A 250 8.67 10.25 18.25
C PRO A 250 8.34 8.90 17.62
N ALA A 251 9.41 8.15 17.31
CA ALA A 251 9.33 6.75 16.92
C ALA A 251 8.61 5.90 17.99
N VAL A 252 7.80 4.93 17.53
CA VAL A 252 7.03 4.04 18.41
C VAL A 252 7.84 2.77 18.64
N LYS A 253 8.25 2.54 19.89
CA LYS A 253 9.17 1.42 20.24
C LYS A 253 8.55 0.05 20.03
N GLU A 254 7.26 -0.10 20.31
CA GLU A 254 6.55 -1.39 20.28
C GLU A 254 5.94 -1.71 18.90
N THR A 255 6.04 -0.80 17.93
CA THR A 255 5.44 -0.94 16.60
C THR A 255 6.52 -0.81 15.54
N ILE A 256 7.19 -1.94 15.28
CA ILE A 256 8.30 -2.05 14.32
C ILE A 256 7.74 -2.21 12.91
N GLY A 257 8.28 -1.46 11.95
CA GLY A 257 7.94 -1.59 10.53
C GLY A 257 8.43 -2.90 9.90
N GLY A 258 8.08 -3.08 8.63
CA GLY A 258 8.49 -4.24 7.85
C GLY A 258 7.59 -5.47 7.93
N ILE A 259 7.82 -6.40 7.00
CA ILE A 259 6.99 -7.58 6.76
C ILE A 259 7.12 -8.61 7.90
N ASP A 260 8.28 -8.70 8.54
CA ASP A 260 8.53 -9.70 9.58
C ASP A 260 7.63 -9.47 10.81
N GLU A 261 7.57 -8.23 11.30
CA GLU A 261 6.67 -7.82 12.39
C GLU A 261 5.20 -7.94 11.97
N ALA A 262 4.87 -7.57 10.73
CA ALA A 262 3.51 -7.70 10.19
C ALA A 262 3.02 -9.15 10.24
N ARG A 263 3.85 -10.11 9.82
CA ARG A 263 3.55 -11.54 9.83
C ARG A 263 3.42 -12.08 11.24
N MET A 264 4.28 -11.67 12.18
CA MET A 264 4.14 -12.04 13.59
C MET A 264 2.80 -11.53 14.16
N ARG A 265 2.42 -10.29 13.87
CA ARG A 265 1.15 -9.70 14.32
C ARG A 265 -0.06 -10.39 13.71
N LEU A 266 0.00 -10.70 12.42
CA LEU A 266 -1.03 -11.49 11.74
C LEU A 266 -1.19 -12.86 12.42
N GLN A 267 -0.10 -13.56 12.72
CA GLN A 267 -0.16 -14.86 13.40
C GLN A 267 -0.80 -14.73 14.80
N LYS A 268 -0.41 -13.73 15.60
CA LYS A 268 -1.02 -13.45 16.91
C LYS A 268 -2.52 -13.15 16.78
N PHE A 269 -2.91 -12.35 15.78
CA PHE A 269 -4.31 -12.05 15.51
C PHE A 269 -5.10 -13.33 15.18
N LEU A 270 -4.62 -14.13 14.23
CA LEU A 270 -5.27 -15.37 13.81
C LEU A 270 -5.39 -16.39 14.95
N ASN A 271 -4.40 -16.49 15.83
CA ASN A 271 -4.38 -17.48 16.90
C ASN A 271 -5.22 -17.07 18.11
N TYR A 272 -5.20 -15.80 18.49
CA TYR A 272 -5.72 -15.36 19.79
C TYR A 272 -6.91 -14.40 19.71
N LYS A 273 -7.08 -13.69 18.59
CA LYS A 273 -8.05 -12.59 18.49
C LYS A 273 -9.15 -12.84 17.48
N LEU A 274 -8.87 -13.50 16.34
CA LEU A 274 -9.84 -13.66 15.26
C LEU A 274 -11.15 -14.25 15.77
N ASN A 275 -11.13 -15.33 16.54
CA ASN A 275 -12.36 -15.98 17.03
C ASN A 275 -13.28 -15.06 17.83
N LYS A 276 -12.75 -14.00 18.44
CA LYS A 276 -13.50 -13.01 19.23
C LYS A 276 -13.80 -11.72 18.46
N TYR A 277 -13.37 -11.61 17.20
CA TYR A 277 -13.43 -10.38 16.43
C TYR A 277 -14.86 -9.84 16.29
N SER A 278 -15.85 -10.68 16.02
CA SER A 278 -17.25 -10.23 15.88
C SER A 278 -17.79 -9.57 17.16
N ILE A 279 -17.32 -10.01 18.33
CA ILE A 279 -17.80 -9.58 19.64
C ILE A 279 -16.98 -8.39 20.16
N ASP A 280 -15.66 -8.50 20.13
CA ASP A 280 -14.75 -7.63 20.89
C ASP A 280 -14.07 -6.55 20.03
N ARG A 281 -14.31 -6.47 18.71
CA ARG A 281 -13.66 -5.45 17.85
C ARG A 281 -14.00 -4.00 18.19
N ASN A 282 -15.16 -3.77 18.82
CA ASN A 282 -15.63 -2.45 19.22
C ASN A 282 -15.34 -2.14 20.70
N ASN A 283 -14.69 -3.06 21.43
CA ASN A 283 -14.33 -2.84 22.82
C ASN A 283 -12.93 -2.19 22.88
N PRO A 284 -12.82 -0.91 23.28
CA PRO A 284 -11.53 -0.22 23.33
C PRO A 284 -10.58 -0.74 24.42
N ASP A 285 -11.10 -1.35 25.49
CA ASP A 285 -10.28 -1.84 26.61
C ASP A 285 -9.57 -3.16 26.25
N THR A 286 -10.26 -4.06 25.54
CA THR A 286 -9.72 -5.35 25.11
C THR A 286 -10.03 -5.64 23.65
N PRO A 287 -9.49 -4.85 22.71
CA PRO A 287 -9.89 -4.93 21.32
C PRO A 287 -9.35 -6.21 20.66
N ALA A 288 -10.26 -7.01 20.11
CA ALA A 288 -9.92 -8.19 19.30
C ALA A 288 -9.49 -7.82 17.86
N VAL A 289 -9.04 -6.58 17.62
CA VAL A 289 -8.60 -6.11 16.29
C VAL A 289 -7.22 -6.65 15.91
N SER A 290 -6.93 -6.68 14.60
CA SER A 290 -5.67 -7.18 14.05
C SER A 290 -4.47 -6.30 14.38
N GLY A 291 -4.69 -4.99 14.48
CA GLY A 291 -3.61 -4.01 14.64
C GLY A 291 -2.68 -3.94 13.42
N LEU A 292 -3.12 -4.36 12.22
CA LEU A 292 -2.29 -4.41 11.01
C LEU A 292 -2.37 -3.14 10.15
N SER A 293 -3.15 -2.13 10.54
CA SER A 293 -3.38 -0.94 9.70
C SER A 293 -2.11 -0.17 9.34
N PRO A 294 -1.08 0.00 10.21
CA PRO A 294 0.16 0.66 9.79
C PRO A 294 0.90 -0.09 8.67
N TRP A 295 1.01 -1.43 8.79
CA TRP A 295 1.67 -2.27 7.78
C TRP A 295 0.89 -2.34 6.46
N LEU A 296 -0.45 -2.32 6.51
CA LEU A 296 -1.29 -2.20 5.32
C LEU A 296 -1.19 -0.82 4.67
N HIS A 297 -1.06 0.24 5.47
CA HIS A 297 -0.97 1.62 4.98
C HIS A 297 0.34 1.87 4.24
N PHE A 298 1.47 1.46 4.82
CA PHE A 298 2.79 1.60 4.21
C PHE A 298 3.13 0.44 3.25
N GLY A 299 2.21 -0.51 3.06
CA GLY A 299 2.36 -1.60 2.10
C GLY A 299 3.41 -2.66 2.47
N HIS A 300 3.82 -2.73 3.74
CA HIS A 300 4.74 -3.74 4.27
C HIS A 300 4.13 -5.15 4.28
N ILE A 301 2.81 -5.28 4.28
CA ILE A 301 2.10 -6.56 4.12
C ILE A 301 0.96 -6.41 3.12
N SER A 302 0.74 -7.45 2.35
CA SER A 302 -0.34 -7.52 1.38
C SER A 302 -1.67 -7.89 2.03
N SER A 303 -2.78 -7.27 1.59
CA SER A 303 -4.11 -7.77 1.95
C SER A 303 -4.37 -9.17 1.40
N PHE A 304 -3.76 -9.54 0.26
CA PHE A 304 -3.82 -10.90 -0.29
C PHE A 304 -3.28 -11.92 0.70
N GLU A 305 -2.08 -11.65 1.24
CA GLU A 305 -1.43 -12.54 2.21
C GLU A 305 -2.30 -12.71 3.47
N ILE A 306 -2.84 -11.61 4.00
CA ILE A 306 -3.72 -11.67 5.18
C ILE A 306 -4.96 -12.52 4.90
N ILE A 307 -5.62 -12.30 3.77
CA ILE A 307 -6.87 -12.96 3.41
C ILE A 307 -6.62 -14.45 3.12
N GLU A 308 -5.52 -14.79 2.47
CA GLU A 308 -5.13 -16.19 2.28
C GLU A 308 -4.93 -16.92 3.62
N LYS A 309 -4.27 -16.28 4.60
CA LYS A 309 -4.11 -16.89 5.93
C LYS A 309 -5.43 -17.03 6.69
N VAL A 310 -6.37 -16.11 6.50
CA VAL A 310 -7.73 -16.23 7.05
C VAL A 310 -8.47 -17.39 6.38
N PHE A 311 -8.47 -17.47 5.04
CA PHE A 311 -9.09 -18.57 4.31
C PHE A 311 -8.50 -19.93 4.69
N ALA A 312 -7.17 -20.03 4.80
CA ALA A 312 -6.52 -21.25 5.25
C ALA A 312 -6.95 -21.65 6.67
N LYS A 313 -7.06 -20.69 7.60
CA LYS A 313 -7.53 -20.96 8.98
C LYS A 313 -8.99 -21.43 9.03
N GLU A 314 -9.83 -20.91 8.15
CA GLU A 314 -11.25 -21.27 8.06
C GLU A 314 -11.49 -22.51 7.19
N ASN A 315 -10.44 -23.16 6.66
CA ASN A 315 -10.53 -24.23 5.66
C ASN A 315 -11.42 -23.85 4.46
N TRP A 316 -11.34 -22.58 4.05
CA TRP A 316 -12.22 -22.00 3.07
C TRP A 316 -11.81 -22.36 1.63
N SER A 317 -12.79 -22.56 0.77
CA SER A 317 -12.66 -22.65 -0.68
C SER A 317 -13.76 -21.85 -1.37
N VAL A 318 -13.67 -21.66 -2.69
CA VAL A 318 -14.72 -20.98 -3.47
C VAL A 318 -16.09 -21.65 -3.30
N ASP A 319 -16.13 -22.98 -3.10
CA ASP A 319 -17.36 -23.74 -2.86
C ASP A 319 -18.01 -23.44 -1.49
N SER A 320 -17.30 -22.76 -0.60
CA SER A 320 -17.85 -22.30 0.68
C SER A 320 -18.80 -21.11 0.50
N LEU A 321 -18.77 -20.43 -0.65
CA LEU A 321 -19.63 -19.27 -0.90
C LEU A 321 -21.10 -19.67 -1.00
N ASN A 322 -21.98 -18.91 -0.35
CA ASN A 322 -23.41 -19.03 -0.59
C ASN A 322 -23.77 -18.34 -1.92
N HIS A 323 -23.80 -19.11 -3.00
CA HIS A 323 -24.11 -18.62 -4.34
C HIS A 323 -25.51 -18.00 -4.46
N GLU A 324 -26.48 -18.41 -3.64
CA GLU A 324 -27.81 -17.80 -3.65
C GLU A 324 -27.79 -16.36 -3.16
N ASP A 325 -26.84 -16.01 -2.29
CA ASP A 325 -26.69 -14.68 -1.71
C ASP A 325 -25.71 -13.78 -2.46
N THR A 326 -25.08 -14.29 -3.51
CA THR A 326 -24.15 -13.53 -4.35
C THR A 326 -24.84 -12.31 -4.98
N GLY A 327 -24.30 -11.13 -4.69
CA GLY A 327 -24.82 -9.87 -5.20
C GLY A 327 -26.04 -9.33 -4.46
N LYS A 328 -26.43 -9.91 -3.31
CA LYS A 328 -27.49 -9.37 -2.44
C LYS A 328 -26.99 -8.32 -1.45
N GLY A 329 -25.69 -8.28 -1.17
CA GLY A 329 -25.06 -7.30 -0.26
C GLY A 329 -25.22 -7.64 1.22
N THR A 330 -25.48 -8.93 1.52
CA THR A 330 -25.61 -9.50 2.86
C THR A 330 -24.30 -9.39 3.64
N ARG A 331 -24.38 -9.03 4.93
CA ARG A 331 -23.21 -8.85 5.80
C ARG A 331 -22.67 -10.16 6.37
N SER A 332 -23.50 -11.20 6.40
CA SER A 332 -23.19 -12.49 7.01
C SER A 332 -23.71 -13.62 6.14
N GLY A 333 -23.24 -14.85 6.39
CA GLY A 333 -23.65 -16.05 5.69
C GLY A 333 -23.03 -16.24 4.30
N TRP A 334 -22.76 -15.17 3.56
CA TRP A 334 -22.26 -15.28 2.18
C TRP A 334 -20.88 -15.96 2.06
N TRP A 335 -19.97 -15.65 2.98
CA TRP A 335 -18.60 -16.17 2.94
C TRP A 335 -18.49 -17.66 3.23
N GLY A 336 -19.44 -18.27 3.94
CA GLY A 336 -19.30 -19.65 4.45
C GLY A 336 -18.20 -19.82 5.49
N THR A 337 -17.82 -18.74 6.20
CA THR A 337 -16.82 -18.75 7.28
C THR A 337 -17.49 -18.49 8.63
N SER A 338 -16.72 -18.58 9.72
CA SER A 338 -17.19 -18.13 11.04
C SER A 338 -17.63 -16.67 11.03
N GLU A 339 -18.54 -16.29 11.93
CA GLU A 339 -19.03 -14.91 12.03
C GLU A 339 -17.88 -13.90 12.22
N SER A 340 -16.91 -14.28 13.04
CA SER A 340 -15.70 -13.50 13.29
C SER A 340 -14.84 -13.31 12.04
N ALA A 341 -14.58 -14.38 11.27
CA ALA A 341 -13.84 -14.27 10.02
C ALA A 341 -14.60 -13.46 8.97
N SER A 342 -15.90 -13.72 8.81
CA SER A 342 -16.80 -12.96 7.92
C SER A 342 -16.81 -11.46 8.25
N SER A 343 -16.87 -11.11 9.55
CA SER A 343 -16.81 -9.73 10.02
C SER A 343 -15.46 -9.07 9.74
N PHE A 344 -14.35 -9.80 9.89
CA PHE A 344 -13.01 -9.31 9.54
C PHE A 344 -12.86 -9.11 8.03
N LEU A 345 -13.33 -10.06 7.22
CA LEU A 345 -13.33 -9.99 5.75
C LEU A 345 -14.13 -8.78 5.25
N ASP A 346 -15.27 -8.45 5.87
CA ASP A 346 -16.02 -7.23 5.55
C ASP A 346 -15.19 -5.96 5.82
N GLN A 347 -14.38 -5.92 6.88
CA GLN A 347 -13.52 -4.76 7.17
C GLN A 347 -12.34 -4.64 6.19
N ILE A 348 -11.59 -5.72 5.97
CA ILE A 348 -10.36 -5.68 5.15
C ILE A 348 -10.63 -5.65 3.65
N ILE A 349 -11.78 -6.18 3.18
CA ILE A 349 -12.19 -6.13 1.77
C ILE A 349 -13.23 -5.02 1.59
N THR A 350 -14.45 -5.17 2.09
CA THR A 350 -15.55 -4.24 1.78
C THR A 350 -15.25 -2.80 2.21
N TRP A 351 -14.91 -2.56 3.48
CA TRP A 351 -14.73 -1.19 3.98
C TRP A 351 -13.44 -0.54 3.50
N ARG A 352 -12.33 -1.27 3.55
CA ARG A 352 -11.04 -0.77 3.07
C ARG A 352 -11.07 -0.47 1.57
N GLU A 353 -11.62 -1.38 0.76
CA GLU A 353 -11.64 -1.20 -0.70
C GLU A 353 -12.75 -0.27 -1.18
N LEU A 354 -13.81 -0.06 -0.40
CA LEU A 354 -14.73 1.07 -0.61
C LEU A 354 -14.00 2.41 -0.55
N GLY A 355 -13.07 2.57 0.40
CA GLY A 355 -12.21 3.76 0.49
C GLY A 355 -11.33 3.95 -0.75
N PHE A 356 -10.70 2.87 -1.24
CA PHE A 356 -9.92 2.90 -2.47
C PHE A 356 -10.79 3.21 -3.69
N ASN A 357 -11.93 2.55 -3.85
CA ASN A 357 -12.88 2.81 -4.92
C ASN A 357 -13.33 4.27 -4.96
N PHE A 358 -13.67 4.83 -3.79
CA PHE A 358 -14.10 6.22 -3.68
C PHE A 358 -12.98 7.18 -4.07
N ALA A 359 -11.78 7.01 -3.50
CA ALA A 359 -10.63 7.87 -3.80
C ALA A 359 -10.17 7.76 -5.27
N TYR A 360 -10.25 6.57 -5.86
CA TYR A 360 -9.87 6.31 -7.25
C TYR A 360 -10.82 7.01 -8.23
N ASN A 361 -12.13 6.93 -7.99
CA ASN A 361 -13.15 7.51 -8.87
C ASN A 361 -13.44 8.99 -8.58
N ARG A 362 -13.05 9.52 -7.42
CA ARG A 362 -13.25 10.91 -7.01
C ARG A 362 -11.91 11.60 -6.74
N PRO A 363 -11.34 12.33 -7.72
CA PRO A 363 -10.13 13.13 -7.52
C PRO A 363 -10.27 14.19 -6.41
N ASP A 364 -11.50 14.58 -6.09
CA ASP A 364 -11.89 15.53 -5.06
C ASP A 364 -12.29 14.88 -3.73
N HIS A 365 -12.05 13.57 -3.52
CA HIS A 365 -12.50 12.78 -2.36
C HIS A 365 -12.20 13.39 -0.97
N ALA A 366 -11.18 14.23 -0.87
CA ALA A 366 -10.80 14.90 0.38
C ALA A 366 -11.52 16.25 0.62
N THR A 367 -12.55 16.58 -0.18
CA THR A 367 -13.29 17.84 -0.07
C THR A 367 -14.71 17.59 0.43
N ILE A 368 -15.28 18.62 1.07
CA ILE A 368 -16.68 18.59 1.53
C ILE A 368 -17.67 18.42 0.39
N GLU A 369 -17.26 18.70 -0.85
CA GLU A 369 -18.12 18.52 -2.03
C GLU A 369 -18.49 17.07 -2.32
N THR A 370 -17.78 16.13 -1.71
CA THR A 370 -17.97 14.70 -1.96
C THR A 370 -18.95 14.03 -0.99
N ILE A 371 -19.36 14.72 0.09
CA ILE A 371 -20.37 14.19 1.00
C ILE A 371 -21.77 14.20 0.34
N PRO A 372 -22.71 13.33 0.75
CA PRO A 372 -24.05 13.29 0.19
C PRO A 372 -24.80 14.63 0.30
N ASN A 373 -25.63 14.97 -0.70
CA ASN A 373 -26.38 16.23 -0.71
C ASN A 373 -27.25 16.44 0.53
N TRP A 374 -27.88 15.39 1.06
CA TRP A 374 -28.67 15.50 2.29
C TRP A 374 -27.81 15.92 3.50
N ALA A 375 -26.55 15.49 3.56
CA ALA A 375 -25.63 15.88 4.61
C ALA A 375 -25.21 17.35 4.45
N LYS A 376 -24.95 17.81 3.21
CA LYS A 376 -24.68 19.24 2.94
C LYS A 376 -25.86 20.13 3.32
N ILE A 377 -27.08 19.72 2.98
CA ILE A 377 -28.31 20.46 3.33
C ILE A 377 -28.44 20.56 4.86
N SER A 378 -28.33 19.42 5.55
CA SER A 378 -28.41 19.41 7.02
C SER A 378 -27.30 20.25 7.66
N MET A 379 -26.04 20.13 7.22
CA MET A 379 -24.94 20.96 7.73
C MET A 379 -25.18 22.46 7.51
N ASN A 380 -25.78 22.85 6.37
CA ASN A 380 -26.12 24.25 6.08
C ASN A 380 -27.27 24.76 6.95
N GLU A 381 -28.30 23.95 7.18
CA GLU A 381 -29.42 24.30 8.07
C GLU A 381 -28.93 24.58 9.50
N HIS A 382 -27.95 23.80 9.95
CA HIS A 382 -27.39 23.91 11.29
C HIS A 382 -26.21 24.89 11.38
N ILE A 383 -25.80 25.60 10.31
CA ILE A 383 -24.54 26.36 10.30
C ILE A 383 -24.43 27.43 11.39
N ASN A 384 -25.55 27.95 11.87
CA ASN A 384 -25.61 29.01 12.90
C ASN A 384 -25.96 28.51 14.30
N ASP A 385 -26.04 27.20 14.54
CA ASP A 385 -26.23 26.67 15.89
C ASP A 385 -25.07 27.10 16.81
N ASP A 386 -25.33 27.23 18.11
CA ASP A 386 -24.27 27.57 19.08
C ASP A 386 -23.36 26.35 19.32
N ARG A 387 -22.03 26.54 19.36
CA ARG A 387 -21.03 25.48 19.66
C ARG A 387 -19.98 25.96 20.65
N LEU A 388 -19.47 25.02 21.42
CA LEU A 388 -18.14 25.13 22.01
C LEU A 388 -17.11 25.02 20.90
N LEU A 389 -16.24 26.02 20.79
CA LEU A 389 -15.21 26.07 19.77
C LEU A 389 -13.85 25.74 20.39
N TYR A 390 -13.10 24.91 19.68
CA TYR A 390 -11.72 24.58 19.99
C TYR A 390 -10.82 25.06 18.87
N THR A 391 -9.66 25.57 19.23
CA THR A 391 -8.53 25.72 18.33
C THR A 391 -7.97 24.36 17.94
N LEU A 392 -7.20 24.31 16.84
CA LEU A 392 -6.52 23.08 16.45
C LEU A 392 -5.53 22.62 17.53
N ASP A 393 -4.85 23.56 18.19
CA ASP A 393 -3.87 23.26 19.24
C ASP A 393 -4.55 22.63 20.48
N GLU A 394 -5.70 23.16 20.91
CA GLU A 394 -6.49 22.55 22.02
C GLU A 394 -6.94 21.14 21.67
N LEU A 395 -7.38 20.90 20.43
CA LEU A 395 -7.70 19.55 19.96
C LEU A 395 -6.45 18.66 19.95
N GLU A 396 -5.34 19.13 19.40
CA GLU A 396 -4.10 18.35 19.29
C GLU A 396 -3.57 17.93 20.67
N GLN A 397 -3.64 18.82 21.66
CA GLN A 397 -3.16 18.60 23.04
C GLN A 397 -4.18 17.88 23.95
N ALA A 398 -5.31 17.42 23.41
CA ALA A 398 -6.36 16.76 24.19
C ALA A 398 -6.91 17.65 25.33
N GLU A 399 -7.17 18.92 25.03
CA GLU A 399 -7.65 19.96 25.95
C GLU A 399 -9.12 20.32 25.68
N THR A 400 -9.98 19.30 25.54
CA THR A 400 -11.44 19.51 25.42
C THR A 400 -12.15 19.33 26.75
N HIS A 401 -13.44 19.67 26.78
CA HIS A 401 -14.30 19.40 27.94
C HIS A 401 -14.68 17.92 28.09
N ASP A 402 -14.46 17.10 27.06
CA ASP A 402 -14.85 15.69 27.01
C ASP A 402 -13.63 14.79 27.24
N GLU A 403 -13.56 14.18 28.43
CA GLU A 403 -12.46 13.28 28.79
C GLU A 403 -12.42 12.00 27.95
N ILE A 404 -13.53 11.55 27.37
CA ILE A 404 -13.52 10.40 26.44
C ILE A 404 -12.83 10.79 25.14
N TRP A 405 -13.10 12.01 24.64
CA TRP A 405 -12.41 12.54 23.47
C TRP A 405 -10.91 12.73 23.76
N ASN A 406 -10.58 13.34 24.90
CA ASN A 406 -9.19 13.56 25.32
C ASN A 406 -8.42 12.23 25.46
N ALA A 407 -9.08 11.17 25.96
CA ALA A 407 -8.48 9.84 26.06
C ALA A 407 -8.23 9.17 24.71
N ALA A 408 -9.05 9.45 23.68
CA ALA A 408 -8.87 8.90 22.34
C ALA A 408 -7.80 9.63 21.53
N GLN A 409 -7.55 10.91 21.82
CA GLN A 409 -6.54 11.74 21.17
C GLN A 409 -5.12 11.46 21.68
N ARG A 410 -4.97 11.14 22.97
CA ARG A 410 -3.69 10.74 23.60
C ARG A 410 -3.25 9.36 23.12
#